data_AF-A0A5J4SNI6-F1
#
_entry.id   AF-A0A5J4SNI6-F1
#
_cell.length_a   1.000
_cell.length_b   1.000
_cell.length_c   1.000
_cell.angle_alpha   90.00
_cell.angle_beta   90.00
_cell.angle_gamma   90.00
#
_symmetry.space_group_name_H-M   'P 1'
#
loop_
_entity.id
_entity.type
_entity.pdbx_description
1 polymer ?
#
loop_
_entity_poly.entity_id
_entity_poly.type
_entity_poly.pdbx_seq_one_letter_code
_entity_poly.pdbx_strand_id
1 'polypeptide(L)'
;MKNRVFFPGLILIFIGLLFFGRNVGWIDYSLFRILFSWQTLLFVIGVGLCLRRRFAGGLVLIAVATYFLLPRIDCMWAWDMHTYWPLLVVFIGIVVLFKRPLDGKRRGHHHKIATDTLYTSQDGFVRSVVTFGSVKQIVVDPIFKGAEIKTTFGSTLIDLRRTSLEDTETYIDVECTFGSIELFVPNTWMVMPKVNVDFGDIDDKRFHSGFVEIDNSRKVIIRGKIVFSGLEIKN
;
A
#
# COMPACT_ATOMS: atom_id res chain seq x y z
N MET A 1 26.52 19.69 -9.61
CA MET A 1 25.18 20.33 -9.64
C MET A 1 24.69 20.69 -11.06
N LYS A 2 25.20 20.09 -12.15
CA LYS A 2 24.94 20.54 -13.54
C LYS A 2 23.76 19.85 -14.25
N ASN A 3 23.14 18.83 -13.64
CA ASN A 3 22.16 17.96 -14.32
C ASN A 3 20.69 18.32 -14.07
N ARG A 4 20.38 19.28 -13.18
CA ARG A 4 18.97 19.64 -12.87
C ARG A 4 18.28 20.41 -14.00
N VAL A 5 19.04 21.13 -14.83
CA VAL A 5 18.51 21.95 -15.95
C VAL A 5 18.57 21.25 -17.30
N PHE A 6 19.36 20.18 -17.42
CA PHE A 6 19.54 19.42 -18.67
C PHE A 6 18.27 18.64 -19.05
N PHE A 7 17.66 17.95 -18.08
CA PHE A 7 16.42 17.19 -18.28
C PHE A 7 15.22 18.05 -18.72
N PRO A 8 14.88 19.18 -18.06
CA PRO A 8 13.78 20.01 -18.50
C PRO A 8 14.04 20.67 -19.87
N GLY A 9 15.29 21.01 -20.21
CA GLY A 9 15.65 21.51 -21.54
C GLY A 9 15.43 20.49 -22.65
N LEU A 10 15.79 19.22 -22.41
CA LEU A 10 15.57 18.13 -23.37
C LEU A 10 14.08 17.87 -23.62
N ILE A 11 13.25 17.97 -22.58
CA ILE A 11 11.79 17.85 -22.68
C ILE A 11 11.21 18.98 -23.54
N LEU A 12 11.68 20.21 -23.35
CA LEU A 12 11.23 21.37 -24.13
C LEU A 12 11.59 21.27 -25.61
N ILE A 13 12.80 20.79 -25.92
CA ILE A 13 13.25 20.53 -27.30
C ILE A 13 12.39 19.43 -27.95
N PHE A 14 12.10 18.36 -27.22
CA PHE A 14 11.26 17.27 -27.71
C PHE A 14 9.82 17.73 -28.00
N ILE A 15 9.22 18.52 -27.09
CA ILE A 15 7.90 19.13 -27.28
C ILE A 15 7.91 20.06 -28.51
N GLY A 16 8.95 20.88 -28.67
CA GLY A 16 9.10 21.79 -29.81
C GLY A 16 9.19 21.06 -31.15
N LEU A 17 9.98 19.99 -31.23
CA LEU A 17 10.08 19.15 -32.42
C LEU A 17 8.74 18.46 -32.76
N LEU A 18 7.97 18.06 -31.75
CA LEU A 18 6.68 17.39 -31.94
C LEU A 18 5.60 18.37 -32.45
N PHE A 19 5.61 19.62 -31.97
CA PHE A 19 4.77 20.70 -32.51
C PHE A 19 5.19 21.13 -33.92
N PHE A 20 6.50 21.19 -34.20
CA PHE A 20 7.02 21.50 -35.54
C PHE A 20 6.62 20.42 -36.55
N GLY A 21 6.78 19.14 -36.20
CA GLY A 21 6.36 18.01 -37.04
C GLY A 21 4.86 17.98 -37.33
N ARG A 22 4.04 18.48 -36.38
CA ARG A 22 2.59 18.72 -36.61
C ARG A 22 2.36 19.83 -37.66
N ASN A 23 3.03 20.98 -37.53
CA ASN A 23 2.82 22.11 -38.44
C ASN A 23 3.28 21.83 -39.87
N VAL A 24 4.30 20.98 -40.04
CA VAL A 24 4.81 20.55 -41.36
C VAL A 24 3.92 19.45 -41.98
N GLY A 25 2.96 18.90 -41.24
CA GLY A 25 2.05 17.86 -41.73
C GLY A 25 2.65 16.46 -41.76
N TRP A 26 3.82 16.25 -41.15
CA TRP A 26 4.45 14.93 -41.02
C TRP A 26 3.78 14.06 -39.95
N ILE A 27 3.15 14.69 -38.96
CA ILE A 27 2.43 14.00 -37.88
C ILE A 27 0.94 14.19 -38.10
N ASP A 28 0.25 13.08 -38.31
CA ASP A 28 -1.19 13.05 -38.48
C ASP A 28 -1.91 13.62 -37.24
N TYR A 29 -2.99 14.39 -37.45
CA TYR A 29 -3.73 15.09 -36.41
C TYR A 29 -4.28 14.10 -35.35
N SER A 30 -4.66 12.90 -35.79
CA SER A 30 -5.14 11.83 -34.93
C SER A 30 -4.06 11.35 -33.95
N LEU A 31 -2.80 11.21 -34.40
CA LEU A 31 -1.69 10.77 -33.55
C LEU A 31 -1.30 11.83 -32.52
N PHE A 32 -1.29 13.10 -32.92
CA PHE A 32 -0.98 14.22 -32.02
C PHE A 32 -2.02 14.33 -30.88
N ARG A 33 -3.30 14.17 -31.20
CA ARG A 33 -4.40 14.20 -30.22
C ARG A 33 -4.35 13.04 -29.23
N ILE A 34 -3.85 11.87 -29.65
CA ILE A 34 -3.64 10.71 -28.77
C ILE A 34 -2.45 10.98 -27.86
N LEU A 35 -1.31 11.42 -28.40
CA LEU A 35 -0.06 11.66 -27.66
C LEU A 35 -0.18 12.73 -26.57
N PHE A 36 -0.92 13.82 -26.81
CA PHE A 36 -1.13 14.89 -25.83
C PHE A 36 -2.40 14.72 -24.98
N SER A 37 -3.01 13.55 -25.01
CA SER A 37 -4.22 13.30 -24.24
C SER A 37 -3.90 13.07 -22.76
N TRP A 38 -4.87 13.34 -21.87
CA TRP A 38 -4.68 13.08 -20.44
C TRP A 38 -4.43 11.59 -20.14
N GLN A 39 -4.89 10.69 -21.00
CA GLN A 39 -4.66 9.25 -20.93
C GLN A 39 -3.18 8.88 -21.10
N THR A 40 -2.46 9.47 -22.05
CA THR A 40 -1.03 9.18 -22.26
C THR A 40 -0.19 9.74 -21.11
N LEU A 41 -0.62 10.85 -20.51
CA LEU A 41 -0.01 11.39 -19.31
C LEU A 41 -0.15 10.41 -18.13
N LEU A 42 -1.32 9.81 -17.93
CA LEU A 42 -1.51 8.74 -16.93
C LEU A 42 -0.64 7.51 -17.23
N PHE A 43 -0.52 7.13 -18.50
CA PHE A 43 0.33 6.01 -18.92
C PHE A 43 1.80 6.26 -18.57
N VAL A 44 2.32 7.44 -18.91
CA VAL A 44 3.71 7.86 -18.62
C VAL A 44 3.97 7.92 -17.12
N ILE A 45 3.03 8.46 -16.33
CA ILE A 45 3.12 8.46 -14.86
C ILE A 45 3.14 7.03 -14.32
N GLY A 46 2.28 6.15 -14.82
CA GLY A 46 2.23 4.74 -14.42
C GLY A 46 3.56 4.02 -14.70
N VAL A 47 4.14 4.22 -15.88
CA VAL A 47 5.47 3.70 -16.24
C VAL A 47 6.55 4.28 -15.32
N GLY A 48 6.50 5.57 -15.01
CA GLY A 48 7.41 6.23 -14.06
C GLY A 48 7.33 5.64 -12.65
N LEU A 49 6.13 5.30 -12.16
CA LEU A 49 5.95 4.62 -10.87
C LEU A 49 6.53 3.20 -10.89
N CYS A 50 6.35 2.45 -11.97
CA CYS A 50 6.96 1.13 -12.14
C CYS A 50 8.50 1.20 -12.12
N LEU A 51 9.10 2.17 -12.81
CA LEU A 51 10.56 2.38 -12.81
C LEU A 51 11.11 2.73 -11.42
N ARG A 52 10.30 3.35 -10.54
CA ARG A 52 10.63 3.63 -9.14
C ARG A 52 10.36 2.46 -8.19
N ARG A 53 10.22 1.23 -8.71
CA ARG A 53 9.88 0.00 -7.97
C ARG A 53 8.54 0.03 -7.22
N ARG A 54 7.67 1.00 -7.49
CA ARG A 54 6.28 1.05 -6.97
C ARG A 54 5.32 0.37 -7.94
N PHE A 55 5.58 -0.92 -8.19
CA PHE A 55 4.92 -1.69 -9.25
C PHE A 55 3.40 -1.79 -9.10
N ALA A 56 2.89 -1.87 -7.87
CA ALA A 56 1.45 -1.99 -7.64
C ALA A 56 0.67 -0.77 -8.17
N GLY A 57 1.08 0.45 -7.79
CA GLY A 57 0.43 1.67 -8.26
C GLY A 57 0.71 1.95 -9.73
N GLY A 58 1.93 1.66 -10.19
CA GLY A 58 2.32 1.85 -11.59
C GLY A 58 1.53 0.97 -12.56
N LEU A 59 1.36 -0.32 -12.25
CA LEU A 59 0.58 -1.24 -13.08
C LEU A 59 -0.90 -0.88 -13.15
N VAL A 60 -1.50 -0.43 -12.03
CA VAL A 60 -2.89 0.04 -12.01
C VAL A 60 -3.06 1.26 -12.91
N LEU A 61 -2.16 2.25 -12.79
CA LEU A 61 -2.21 3.45 -13.63
C LEU A 61 -2.01 3.14 -15.12
N ILE A 62 -1.09 2.23 -15.45
CA ILE A 62 -0.87 1.77 -16.83
C ILE A 62 -2.12 1.07 -17.37
N ALA A 63 -2.76 0.21 -16.59
CA ALA A 63 -3.97 -0.51 -17.01
C ALA A 63 -5.13 0.46 -17.27
N VAL A 64 -5.36 1.41 -16.36
CA VAL A 64 -6.39 2.45 -16.51
C VAL A 64 -6.10 3.33 -17.73
N ALA A 65 -4.86 3.78 -17.88
CA ALA A 65 -4.46 4.62 -19.00
C ALA A 65 -4.62 3.91 -20.36
N THR A 66 -4.22 2.64 -20.43
CA THR A 66 -4.36 1.82 -21.64
C THR A 66 -5.83 1.63 -21.99
N TYR A 67 -6.69 1.33 -21.01
CA TYR A 67 -8.13 1.19 -21.21
C TYR A 67 -8.77 2.45 -21.81
N PHE A 68 -8.47 3.63 -21.27
CA PHE A 68 -9.00 4.88 -21.82
C PHE A 68 -8.35 5.31 -23.14
N LEU A 69 -7.20 4.73 -23.51
CA LEU A 69 -6.53 4.98 -24.79
C LEU A 69 -7.14 4.15 -25.93
N LEU A 70 -7.57 2.91 -25.64
CA LEU A 70 -8.13 1.97 -26.62
C LEU A 70 -9.23 2.57 -27.52
N PRO A 71 -10.22 3.34 -27.01
CA PRO A 71 -11.29 3.91 -27.84
C PRO A 71 -10.84 5.00 -28.81
N ARG A 72 -9.62 5.54 -28.64
CA ARG A 72 -9.08 6.61 -29.48
C ARG A 72 -8.18 6.11 -30.59
N ILE A 73 -7.71 4.87 -30.47
CA ILE A 73 -6.99 4.20 -31.53
C ILE A 73 -8.10 3.52 -32.32
N ASP A 74 -8.38 3.96 -33.56
CA ASP A 74 -9.38 3.36 -34.46
C ASP A 74 -8.97 1.93 -34.90
N CYS A 75 -8.47 1.12 -33.97
CA CYS A 75 -8.18 -0.26 -34.18
C CYS A 75 -9.52 -0.99 -34.24
N MET A 76 -9.78 -1.57 -35.40
CA MET A 76 -10.98 -2.29 -35.77
C MET A 76 -11.35 -3.34 -34.70
N TRP A 77 -12.20 -2.96 -33.75
CA TRP A 77 -13.01 -3.80 -32.84
C TRP A 77 -13.63 -2.92 -31.76
N ALA A 78 -14.49 -2.00 -32.19
CA ALA A 78 -15.42 -1.32 -31.30
C ALA A 78 -16.56 -2.28 -30.95
N TRP A 79 -16.30 -3.27 -30.11
CA TRP A 79 -17.39 -3.97 -29.42
C TRP A 79 -17.83 -3.15 -28.21
N ASP A 80 -19.15 -3.07 -28.01
CA ASP A 80 -19.84 -2.29 -26.99
C ASP A 80 -19.06 -2.16 -25.68
N MET A 81 -18.54 -0.95 -25.43
CA MET A 81 -17.71 -0.61 -24.28
C MET A 81 -18.43 -0.84 -22.93
N HIS A 82 -19.76 -0.90 -22.94
CA HIS A 82 -20.61 -1.28 -21.81
C HIS A 82 -20.56 -2.78 -21.45
N THR A 83 -20.16 -3.65 -22.38
CA THR A 83 -20.18 -5.11 -22.21
C THR A 83 -18.93 -5.63 -21.52
N TYR A 84 -17.79 -4.96 -21.72
CA TYR A 84 -16.46 -5.49 -21.35
C TYR A 84 -15.82 -4.86 -20.11
N TRP A 85 -16.37 -3.77 -19.55
CA TRP A 85 -15.87 -3.20 -18.30
C TRP A 85 -15.84 -4.21 -17.12
N PRO A 86 -16.73 -5.22 -17.00
CA PRO A 86 -16.63 -6.22 -15.94
C PRO A 86 -15.40 -7.14 -16.08
N LEU A 87 -14.87 -7.34 -17.29
CA LEU A 87 -13.63 -8.12 -17.47
C LEU A 87 -12.42 -7.44 -16.85
N LEU A 88 -12.41 -6.11 -16.72
CA LEU A 88 -11.36 -5.41 -15.98
C LEU A 88 -11.44 -5.71 -14.48
N VAL A 89 -12.65 -5.77 -13.92
CA VAL A 89 -12.84 -6.16 -12.51
C VAL A 89 -12.36 -7.60 -12.29
N VAL A 90 -12.67 -8.51 -13.22
CA VAL A 90 -12.16 -9.90 -13.21
C VAL A 90 -10.64 -9.94 -13.34
N PHE A 91 -10.05 -9.17 -14.26
CA PHE A 91 -8.60 -9.11 -14.45
C PHE A 91 -7.88 -8.53 -13.22
N ILE A 92 -8.42 -7.47 -12.61
CA ILE A 92 -7.93 -6.92 -11.35
C ILE A 92 -8.01 -7.98 -10.24
N GLY A 93 -9.14 -8.69 -10.13
CA GLY A 93 -9.31 -9.79 -9.18
C GLY A 93 -8.28 -10.92 -9.39
N ILE A 94 -8.01 -11.28 -10.63
CA ILE A 94 -7.00 -12.29 -11.01
C ILE A 94 -5.58 -11.80 -10.64
N VAL A 95 -5.23 -10.55 -10.94
CA VAL A 95 -3.92 -9.97 -10.58
C VAL A 95 -3.73 -9.93 -9.07
N VAL A 96 -4.79 -9.65 -8.30
CA VAL A 96 -4.76 -9.73 -6.84
C VAL A 96 -4.57 -11.16 -6.35
N LEU A 97 -5.20 -12.16 -6.99
CA LEU A 97 -4.99 -13.59 -6.69
C LEU A 97 -3.55 -14.06 -6.97
N PHE A 98 -2.90 -13.50 -7.99
CA PHE A 98 -1.52 -13.86 -8.35
C PHE A 98 -0.44 -13.03 -7.65
N LYS A 99 -0.81 -12.04 -6.84
CA LYS A 99 0.13 -11.39 -5.91
C LYS A 99 0.50 -12.38 -4.80
N ARG A 100 1.52 -13.18 -5.04
CA ARG A 100 2.25 -13.83 -3.96
C ARG A 100 2.91 -12.74 -3.11
N PRO A 101 2.81 -12.78 -1.77
CA PRO A 101 3.66 -11.96 -0.93
C PRO A 101 5.11 -12.29 -1.30
N LEU A 102 5.84 -11.29 -1.77
CA LEU A 102 7.29 -11.39 -1.98
C LEU A 102 7.94 -11.45 -0.60
N ASP A 103 7.82 -12.59 0.06
CA ASP A 103 8.59 -12.92 1.24
C ASP A 103 9.96 -13.41 0.80
N GLY A 104 10.97 -12.62 1.14
CA GLY A 104 12.33 -13.09 1.24
C GLY A 104 12.37 -14.28 2.21
N LYS A 105 12.80 -15.44 1.69
CA LYS A 105 13.37 -16.59 2.39
C LYS A 105 13.18 -16.60 3.93
N ARG A 106 12.30 -17.48 4.44
CA ARG A 106 12.67 -18.71 5.18
C ARG A 106 11.45 -19.45 5.76
N ARG A 107 11.46 -20.76 5.47
CA ARG A 107 10.87 -21.91 6.18
C ARG A 107 9.34 -21.99 6.25
N GLY A 108 8.86 -23.14 5.76
CA GLY A 108 7.46 -23.36 5.45
C GLY A 108 6.58 -23.52 6.68
N HIS A 109 5.34 -23.10 6.54
CA HIS A 109 4.17 -23.81 7.01
C HIS A 109 2.93 -23.32 6.25
N HIS A 110 1.96 -24.21 6.15
CA HIS A 110 0.79 -24.17 5.27
C HIS A 110 0.03 -22.83 5.29
N HIS A 111 -0.21 -22.27 4.10
CA HIS A 111 -1.17 -21.19 3.92
C HIS A 111 -2.49 -21.79 3.41
N LYS A 112 -3.51 -21.84 4.26
CA LYS A 112 -4.90 -21.92 3.81
C LYS A 112 -5.53 -20.55 4.02
N ILE A 113 -6.00 -19.99 2.91
CA ILE A 113 -6.91 -18.85 2.87
C ILE A 113 -8.30 -19.42 3.19
N ALA A 114 -8.80 -19.18 4.39
CA ALA A 114 -10.22 -19.23 4.74
C ALA A 114 -10.41 -18.66 6.16
N THR A 115 -11.19 -17.58 6.21
CA THR A 115 -12.19 -17.21 7.22
C THR A 115 -12.15 -17.95 8.57
N ASP A 116 -12.01 -17.17 9.65
CA ASP A 116 -12.06 -17.57 11.07
C ASP A 116 -11.07 -18.66 11.51
N THR A 117 -9.86 -18.28 11.96
CA THR A 117 -9.10 -19.05 12.96
C THR A 117 -7.84 -18.33 13.44
N LEU A 118 -7.51 -18.53 14.72
CA LEU A 118 -6.30 -18.11 15.44
C LEU A 118 -5.05 -18.03 14.56
N TYR A 119 -4.54 -16.81 14.35
CA TYR A 119 -3.25 -16.58 13.73
C TYR A 119 -2.14 -17.07 14.66
N THR A 120 -1.20 -17.82 14.09
CA THR A 120 -0.04 -18.36 14.81
C THR A 120 0.80 -17.21 15.34
N SER A 121 0.73 -16.97 16.64
CA SER A 121 1.85 -16.39 17.34
C SER A 121 2.85 -17.53 17.49
N GLN A 122 3.99 -17.41 16.81
CA GLN A 122 5.09 -18.36 16.98
C GLN A 122 6.04 -17.73 17.96
N ASP A 123 6.14 -18.32 19.15
CA ASP A 123 7.12 -17.92 20.16
C ASP A 123 7.07 -16.41 20.48
N GLY A 124 5.85 -15.88 20.65
CA GLY A 124 5.63 -14.47 21.00
C GLY A 124 5.74 -13.46 19.85
N PHE A 125 6.01 -13.88 18.61
CA PHE A 125 6.01 -13.00 17.43
C PHE A 125 4.71 -13.11 16.63
N VAL A 126 4.08 -11.98 16.35
CA VAL A 126 2.76 -11.89 15.73
C VAL A 126 2.87 -11.52 14.25
N ARG A 127 2.27 -12.31 13.36
CA ARG A 127 2.21 -11.99 11.92
C ARG A 127 0.77 -11.95 11.43
N SER A 128 0.36 -10.80 10.89
CA SER A 128 -0.98 -10.59 10.35
C SER A 128 -0.92 -9.91 8.99
N VAL A 129 -1.44 -10.57 7.96
CA VAL A 129 -1.46 -10.06 6.57
C VAL A 129 -2.88 -10.19 6.03
N VAL A 130 -3.51 -9.07 5.73
CA VAL A 130 -4.88 -8.96 5.21
C VAL A 130 -4.90 -8.11 3.95
N THR A 131 -5.49 -8.62 2.88
CA THR A 131 -5.62 -7.91 1.59
C THR A 131 -7.03 -7.42 1.31
N PHE A 132 -8.04 -8.07 1.91
CA PHE A 132 -9.43 -7.65 1.90
C PHE A 132 -10.12 -8.19 3.14
N GLY A 133 -11.02 -7.40 3.73
CA GLY A 133 -11.82 -7.81 4.89
C GLY A 133 -11.22 -7.34 6.20
N SER A 134 -11.64 -7.96 7.30
CA SER A 134 -11.20 -7.59 8.64
C SER A 134 -10.66 -8.78 9.41
N VAL A 135 -9.71 -8.53 10.29
CA VAL A 135 -9.18 -9.53 11.21
C VAL A 135 -9.19 -8.99 12.63
N LYS A 136 -9.55 -9.87 13.58
CA LYS A 136 -9.38 -9.65 15.01
C LYS A 136 -8.52 -10.76 15.58
N GLN A 137 -7.38 -10.40 16.15
CA GLN A 137 -6.45 -11.35 16.76
C GLN A 137 -6.21 -11.00 18.23
N ILE A 138 -6.37 -11.98 19.12
CA ILE A 138 -6.02 -11.85 20.53
C ILE A 138 -4.73 -12.62 20.76
N VAL A 139 -3.69 -11.94 21.21
CA VAL A 139 -2.40 -12.53 21.49
C VAL A 139 -2.40 -13.05 22.91
N VAL A 140 -2.10 -14.35 23.04
CA VAL A 140 -2.17 -15.07 24.32
C VAL A 140 -0.80 -15.51 24.83
N ASP A 141 0.25 -15.35 24.03
CA ASP A 141 1.61 -15.61 24.47
C ASP A 141 1.99 -14.69 25.63
N PRO A 142 2.56 -15.23 26.72
CA PRO A 142 2.90 -14.42 27.88
C PRO A 142 3.90 -13.30 27.57
N ILE A 143 4.82 -13.56 26.63
CA ILE A 143 5.89 -12.65 26.24
C ILE A 143 5.67 -12.23 24.78
N PHE A 144 5.53 -10.93 24.56
CA PHE A 144 5.41 -10.34 23.23
C PHE A 144 6.79 -9.92 22.72
N LYS A 145 7.23 -10.50 21.60
CA LYS A 145 8.54 -10.26 20.98
C LYS A 145 8.47 -9.32 19.77
N GLY A 146 7.28 -9.01 19.29
CA GLY A 146 7.07 -8.08 18.18
C GLY A 146 5.96 -8.52 17.23
N ALA A 147 5.69 -7.67 16.25
CA ALA A 147 4.66 -7.95 15.25
C ALA A 147 4.99 -7.41 13.86
N GLU A 148 4.51 -8.11 12.83
CA GLU A 148 4.40 -7.64 11.44
C GLU A 148 2.92 -7.62 11.05
N ILE A 149 2.39 -6.42 10.78
CA ILE A 149 0.97 -6.19 10.48
C ILE A 149 0.87 -5.50 9.12
N LYS A 150 0.24 -6.17 8.15
CA LYS A 150 0.02 -5.65 6.80
C LYS A 150 -1.45 -5.70 6.44
N THR A 151 -2.05 -4.55 6.15
CA THR A 151 -3.47 -4.44 5.81
C THR A 151 -3.65 -3.63 4.53
N THR A 152 -4.27 -4.22 3.52
CA THR A 152 -4.71 -3.54 2.30
C THR A 152 -6.23 -3.67 2.26
N PHE A 153 -6.99 -2.60 2.03
CA PHE A 153 -8.46 -2.64 1.90
C PHE A 153 -9.21 -3.40 3.01
N GLY A 154 -9.13 -2.90 4.24
CA GLY A 154 -9.69 -3.63 5.37
C GLY A 154 -9.37 -3.06 6.73
N SER A 155 -9.56 -3.88 7.76
CA SER A 155 -9.14 -3.54 9.13
C SER A 155 -8.41 -4.67 9.83
N THR A 156 -7.53 -4.33 10.76
CA THR A 156 -6.80 -5.31 11.57
C THR A 156 -6.78 -4.86 13.01
N LEU A 157 -7.44 -5.63 13.87
CA LEU A 157 -7.46 -5.43 15.31
C LEU A 157 -6.55 -6.45 15.97
N ILE A 158 -5.52 -6.00 16.68
CA ILE A 158 -4.65 -6.84 17.49
C ILE A 158 -4.84 -6.48 18.97
N ASP A 159 -5.13 -7.48 19.80
CA ASP A 159 -5.24 -7.34 21.25
C ASP A 159 -4.02 -7.94 21.95
N LEU A 160 -3.18 -7.06 22.49
CA LEU A 160 -1.94 -7.36 23.21
C LEU A 160 -2.09 -7.28 24.73
N ARG A 161 -3.30 -7.03 25.24
CA ARG A 161 -3.53 -6.70 26.66
C ARG A 161 -3.17 -7.81 27.65
N ARG A 162 -3.05 -9.04 27.16
CA ARG A 162 -2.72 -10.24 27.94
C ARG A 162 -1.24 -10.63 27.85
N THR A 163 -0.40 -9.73 27.34
CA THR A 163 1.01 -10.00 27.08
C THR A 163 1.90 -9.05 27.88
N SER A 164 3.15 -9.47 28.09
CA SER A 164 4.20 -8.67 28.73
C SER A 164 5.39 -8.49 27.79
N LEU A 165 6.18 -7.44 28.00
CA LEU A 165 7.43 -7.21 27.28
C LEU A 165 8.57 -7.83 28.08
N GLU A 166 9.56 -8.41 27.43
CA GLU A 166 10.81 -8.84 28.07
C GLU A 166 11.99 -7.96 27.63
N ASP A 167 12.07 -7.71 26.31
CA ASP A 167 13.09 -6.86 25.71
C ASP A 167 12.91 -5.38 26.08
N THR A 168 14.03 -4.64 26.11
CA THR A 168 14.03 -3.18 26.31
C THR A 168 13.34 -2.45 25.17
N GLU A 169 13.46 -2.97 23.94
CA GLU A 169 12.83 -2.42 22.75
C GLU A 169 12.12 -3.53 21.98
N THR A 170 10.83 -3.38 21.77
CA THR A 170 10.02 -4.30 20.97
C THR A 170 9.41 -3.56 19.79
N TYR A 171 9.41 -4.20 18.62
CA TYR A 171 9.03 -3.54 17.37
C TYR A 171 7.70 -4.07 16.84
N ILE A 172 6.84 -3.15 16.41
CA ILE A 172 5.61 -3.44 15.66
C ILE A 172 5.76 -2.78 14.29
N ASP A 173 5.98 -3.60 13.27
CA ASP A 173 6.08 -3.18 11.88
C ASP A 173 4.68 -3.13 11.25
N VAL A 174 4.23 -1.93 10.85
CA VAL A 174 2.90 -1.69 10.28
C VAL A 174 2.97 -1.20 8.83
N GLU A 175 2.21 -1.84 7.94
CA GLU A 175 1.91 -1.33 6.61
C GLU A 175 0.40 -1.34 6.38
N CYS A 176 -0.22 -0.16 6.24
CA CYS A 176 -1.65 -0.06 5.99
C CYS A 176 -1.95 0.80 4.77
N THR A 177 -2.70 0.27 3.81
CA THR A 177 -3.17 1.02 2.64
C THR A 177 -4.70 0.90 2.52
N PHE A 178 -5.42 2.03 2.52
CA PHE A 178 -6.89 2.07 2.45
C PHE A 178 -7.58 1.20 3.52
N GLY A 179 -7.48 1.59 4.79
CA GLY A 179 -8.00 0.76 5.89
C GLY A 179 -7.73 1.32 7.27
N SER A 180 -7.80 0.45 8.29
CA SER A 180 -7.42 0.80 9.66
C SER A 180 -6.66 -0.32 10.38
N ILE A 181 -5.76 0.06 11.28
CA ILE A 181 -5.15 -0.85 12.24
C ILE A 181 -5.53 -0.37 13.64
N GLU A 182 -6.08 -1.26 14.45
CA GLU A 182 -6.43 -1.01 15.85
C GLU A 182 -5.55 -1.88 16.75
N LEU A 183 -4.79 -1.24 17.63
CA LEU A 183 -3.92 -1.91 18.59
C LEU A 183 -4.47 -1.70 20.01
N PHE A 184 -4.90 -2.78 20.65
CA PHE A 184 -5.21 -2.77 22.08
C PHE A 184 -3.95 -3.15 22.86
N VAL A 185 -3.39 -2.17 23.57
CA VAL A 185 -2.09 -2.29 24.25
C VAL A 185 -2.29 -2.12 25.76
N PRO A 186 -1.58 -2.88 26.62
CA PRO A 186 -1.57 -2.61 28.06
C PRO A 186 -1.23 -1.14 28.38
N ASN A 187 -1.94 -0.55 29.35
CA ASN A 187 -1.70 0.83 29.81
C ASN A 187 -0.33 1.02 30.47
N THR A 188 0.30 -0.07 30.91
CA THR A 188 1.63 -0.07 31.52
C THR A 188 2.76 0.12 30.52
N TRP A 189 2.50 -0.09 29.22
CA TRP A 189 3.52 -0.05 28.19
C TRP A 189 3.81 1.38 27.73
N MET A 190 5.10 1.72 27.63
CA MET A 190 5.54 2.88 26.88
C MET A 190 5.45 2.59 25.37
N VAL A 191 4.55 3.29 24.68
CA VAL A 191 4.37 3.14 23.22
C VAL A 191 4.89 4.39 22.51
N MET A 192 5.76 4.19 21.52
CA MET A 192 6.35 5.25 20.71
C MET A 192 5.97 5.05 19.23
N PRO A 193 4.97 5.76 18.71
CA PRO A 193 4.65 5.73 17.28
C PRO A 193 5.73 6.48 16.47
N LYS A 194 6.39 5.76 15.56
CA LYS A 194 7.37 6.23 14.57
C LYS A 194 6.95 5.81 13.16
N VAL A 195 5.68 6.05 12.83
CA VAL A 195 5.07 5.63 11.56
C VAL A 195 5.04 6.82 10.59
N ASN A 196 5.36 6.56 9.32
CA ASN A 196 5.20 7.57 8.27
C ASN A 196 3.76 7.57 7.76
N VAL A 197 3.11 8.73 7.82
CA VAL A 197 1.74 8.94 7.37
C VAL A 197 1.76 9.81 6.12
N ASP A 198 1.38 9.25 4.97
CA ASP A 198 1.24 10.06 3.75
C ASP A 198 -0.13 10.76 3.73
N PHE A 199 -1.19 10.02 4.07
CA PHE A 199 -2.57 10.49 4.19
C PHE A 199 -3.29 9.62 5.23
N GLY A 200 -3.83 10.20 6.29
CA GLY A 200 -4.37 9.40 7.40
C GLY A 200 -4.14 10.04 8.75
N ASP A 201 -4.31 9.25 9.80
CA ASP A 201 -4.10 9.70 11.17
C ASP A 201 -3.53 8.59 12.06
N ILE A 202 -2.88 9.00 13.15
CA ILE A 202 -2.44 8.13 14.24
C ILE A 202 -3.03 8.69 15.52
N ASP A 203 -3.95 7.96 16.14
CA ASP A 203 -4.64 8.42 17.34
C ASP A 203 -4.35 7.48 18.52
N ASP A 204 -3.80 8.03 19.60
CA ASP A 204 -3.57 7.29 20.85
C ASP A 204 -4.67 7.67 21.85
N LYS A 205 -5.68 6.81 21.95
CA LYS A 205 -6.85 6.97 22.82
C LYS A 205 -6.68 6.22 24.15
N ARG A 206 -5.47 5.80 24.52
CA ARG A 206 -5.24 5.08 25.79
C ARG A 206 -5.57 5.97 26.99
N PHE A 207 -6.35 5.43 27.91
CA PHE A 207 -6.71 6.12 29.15
C PHE A 207 -5.56 6.03 30.15
N HIS A 208 -4.82 7.14 30.30
CA HIS A 208 -3.78 7.28 31.30
C HIS A 208 -4.39 7.84 32.58
N SER A 209 -4.88 6.98 33.48
CA SER A 209 -5.14 7.42 34.85
C SER A 209 -3.79 7.69 35.51
N GLY A 210 -3.65 8.82 36.21
CA GLY A 210 -2.39 9.22 36.88
C GLY A 210 -1.93 8.29 38.01
N PHE A 211 -2.50 7.09 38.14
CA PHE A 211 -2.20 6.05 39.12
C PHE A 211 -1.47 4.84 38.51
N VAL A 212 -1.26 4.81 37.18
CA VAL A 212 -0.53 3.73 36.51
C VAL A 212 0.92 4.18 36.31
N GLU A 213 1.85 3.54 37.01
CA GLU A 213 3.28 3.71 36.73
C GLU A 213 3.59 3.10 35.35
N ILE A 214 4.02 3.96 34.43
CA ILE A 214 4.51 3.53 33.13
C ILE A 214 5.90 2.96 33.33
N ASP A 215 6.11 1.73 32.90
CA ASP A 215 7.44 1.13 32.89
C ASP A 215 8.29 1.82 31.82
N ASN A 216 9.14 2.76 32.24
CA ASN A 216 10.06 3.47 31.36
C ASN A 216 11.25 2.61 30.91
N SER A 217 11.42 1.39 31.45
CA SER A 217 12.55 0.51 31.11
C SER A 217 12.33 -0.26 29.81
N ARG A 218 11.07 -0.44 29.40
CA ARG A 218 10.68 -1.19 28.20
C ARG A 218 9.75 -0.36 27.33
N LYS A 219 10.04 -0.31 26.03
CA LYS A 219 9.25 0.48 25.07
C LYS A 219 8.88 -0.32 23.83
N VAL A 220 7.68 -0.07 23.34
CA VAL A 220 7.19 -0.58 22.07
C VAL A 220 7.27 0.50 21.02
N ILE A 221 8.02 0.23 19.96
CA ILE A 221 8.20 1.15 18.84
C ILE A 221 7.32 0.65 17.69
N ILE A 222 6.29 1.43 17.38
CA ILE A 222 5.45 1.15 16.20
C ILE A 222 6.06 1.89 15.02
N ARG A 223 6.46 1.20 13.96
CA ARG A 223 7.11 1.81 12.80
C ARG A 223 6.57 1.26 11.50
N GLY A 224 6.78 2.00 10.42
CA GLY A 224 6.36 1.57 9.09
C GLY A 224 5.63 2.68 8.35
N LYS A 225 4.63 2.31 7.56
CA LYS A 225 3.97 3.23 6.64
C LYS A 225 2.45 3.05 6.59
N ILE A 226 1.72 4.14 6.71
CA ILE A 226 0.27 4.17 6.50
C ILE A 226 -0.11 5.19 5.42
N VAL A 227 -1.05 4.80 4.55
CA VAL A 227 -1.50 5.58 3.37
C VAL A 227 -3.01 5.42 3.19
N PHE A 228 -3.73 6.53 3.20
CA PHE A 228 -5.20 6.59 3.25
C PHE A 228 -5.79 5.69 4.34
N SER A 229 -5.21 5.73 5.54
CA SER A 229 -5.56 4.80 6.61
C SER A 229 -5.35 5.39 8.01
N GLY A 230 -5.98 4.78 9.01
CA GLY A 230 -5.85 5.15 10.42
C GLY A 230 -5.13 4.10 11.25
N LEU A 231 -4.27 4.54 12.17
CA LEU A 231 -3.72 3.69 13.24
C LEU A 231 -4.30 4.19 14.58
N GLU A 232 -5.12 3.37 15.23
CA GLU A 232 -5.64 3.69 16.56
C GLU A 232 -4.97 2.82 17.63
N ILE A 233 -4.51 3.46 18.69
CA ILE A 233 -3.93 2.80 19.88
C ILE A 233 -4.94 2.97 21.02
N LYS A 234 -5.39 1.86 21.58
CA LYS A 234 -6.42 1.78 22.62
C LYS A 234 -5.97 0.91 23.78
N ASN A 235 -6.73 0.93 24.86
CA ASN A 235 -6.65 -0.01 25.98
C ASN A 235 -7.98 -0.75 26.16
#